data_AF-A0A7Y1Z1I1-F1
#
_entry.id   AF-A0A7Y1Z1I1-F1
#
_cell.length_a   1.000
_cell.length_b   1.000
_cell.length_c   1.000
_cell.angle_alpha   90.00
_cell.angle_beta   90.00
_cell.angle_gamma   90.00
#
_symmetry.space_group_name_H-M   'P 1'
#
loop_
_entity.id
_entity.type
_entity.pdbx_description
1 polymer ?
#
loop_
_entity_poly.entity_id
_entity_poly.type
_entity_poly.pdbx_seq_one_letter_code
_entity_poly.pdbx_strand_id
1 'polypeptide(L)' 'MSLQTTSEQHLPVARVEPRLPALLAFTLGAFLVFGTGLAASDTLHSAAHDSRHSFAFPCH' A
#
# COMPACT_ATOMS: atom_id res chain seq x y z
N MET A 1 -22.55 -44.53 18.34
CA MET A 1 -22.76 -43.12 17.94
C MET A 1 -21.40 -42.57 17.55
N SER A 2 -21.15 -42.48 16.25
CA SER A 2 -19.86 -42.11 15.66
C SER A 2 -19.71 -40.59 15.67
N LEU A 3 -18.62 -40.07 16.22
CA LEU A 3 -18.22 -38.67 16.04
C LEU A 3 -16.98 -38.67 15.15
N GLN A 4 -17.20 -38.59 13.83
CA GLN A 4 -16.14 -38.27 12.89
C GLN A 4 -15.88 -36.77 12.99
N THR A 5 -14.77 -36.43 13.65
CA THR A 5 -14.18 -35.10 13.62
C THR A 5 -13.68 -34.83 12.21
N THR A 6 -14.30 -33.89 11.50
CA THR A 6 -13.81 -33.39 10.22
C THR A 6 -12.43 -32.75 10.43
N SER A 7 -11.41 -33.37 9.84
CA SER A 7 -10.05 -32.83 9.81
C SER A 7 -10.03 -31.63 8.88
N GLU A 8 -10.10 -30.43 9.43
CA GLU A 8 -9.78 -29.18 8.73
C GLU A 8 -8.28 -29.23 8.37
N GLN A 9 -7.97 -29.71 7.17
CA GLN A 9 -6.62 -29.66 6.64
C GLN A 9 -6.23 -28.20 6.42
N HIS A 10 -5.55 -27.59 7.39
CA HIS A 10 -4.92 -26.30 7.26
C HIS A 10 -3.89 -26.38 6.12
N LEU A 11 -4.28 -25.92 4.93
CA LEU A 11 -3.35 -25.80 3.81
C LEU A 11 -2.16 -24.97 4.31
N PRO A 12 -0.92 -25.43 4.09
CA PRO A 12 0.25 -24.63 4.42
C PRO A 12 0.18 -23.36 3.57
N VAL A 13 -0.22 -22.25 4.18
CA VAL A 13 -0.10 -20.93 3.56
C VAL A 13 1.39 -20.69 3.41
N ALA A 14 1.88 -20.84 2.18
CA ALA A 14 3.26 -20.54 1.87
C ALA A 14 3.53 -19.08 2.27
N ARG A 15 4.50 -18.89 3.17
CA ARG A 15 4.94 -17.55 3.56
C ARG A 15 5.68 -16.95 2.38
N VAL A 16 4.98 -16.15 1.57
CA VAL A 16 5.62 -15.29 0.58
C VAL A 16 6.42 -14.25 1.36
N GLU A 17 7.71 -14.16 1.09
CA GLU A 17 8.61 -13.18 1.71
C GLU A 17 8.56 -11.88 0.89
N PRO A 18 7.84 -10.84 1.34
CA PRO A 18 7.50 -9.70 0.48
C PRO A 18 8.63 -8.67 0.44
N ARG A 19 9.90 -9.09 0.53
CA ARG A 19 11.04 -8.15 0.62
C ARG A 19 11.12 -7.23 -0.59
N LEU A 20 10.98 -7.78 -1.79
CA LEU A 20 11.02 -7.02 -3.02
C LEU A 20 9.84 -6.03 -3.15
N PRO A 21 8.57 -6.45 -3.02
CA PRO A 21 7.45 -5.51 -3.08
C PRO A 21 7.50 -4.48 -1.93
N ALA A 22 7.97 -4.85 -0.74
CA ALA A 22 8.14 -3.90 0.37
C ALA A 22 9.20 -2.84 0.07
N LEU A 23 10.34 -3.24 -0.50
CA LEU A 23 11.37 -2.29 -0.92
C LEU A 23 10.85 -1.35 -2.01
N LEU A 24 10.14 -1.87 -3.01
CA LEU A 24 9.56 -1.07 -4.09
C LEU A 24 8.51 -0.08 -3.56
N ALA A 25 7.64 -0.53 -2.65
CA ALA A 25 6.66 0.35 -2.02
C ALA A 25 7.34 1.46 -1.21
N PHE A 26 8.40 1.12 -0.47
CA PHE A 26 9.18 2.09 0.31
C PHE A 26 9.88 3.12 -0.59
N THR A 27 10.58 2.68 -1.63
CA THR A 27 11.29 3.58 -2.55
C THR A 27 10.31 4.45 -3.33
N LEU A 28 9.19 3.89 -3.77
CA LEU A 28 8.12 4.66 -4.42
C LEU A 28 7.54 5.72 -3.49
N GLY A 29 7.22 5.35 -2.24
CA GLY A 29 6.70 6.28 -1.24
C GLY A 29 7.68 7.42 -0.96
N ALA A 30 8.97 7.09 -0.77
CA ALA A 30 10.03 8.09 -0.60
C ALA A 30 10.12 9.01 -1.83
N PHE A 31 10.10 8.46 -3.04
CA PHE A 31 10.13 9.25 -4.27
C PHE A 31 8.95 10.21 -4.36
N LEU A 32 7.74 9.80 -4.00
CA LEU A 32 6.57 10.70 -4.03
C LEU A 32 6.70 11.86 -3.04
N VAL A 33 7.15 11.58 -1.81
CA VAL A 33 7.33 12.61 -0.77
C VAL A 33 8.43 13.60 -1.16
N PHE A 34 9.63 13.10 -1.47
CA PHE A 34 10.76 13.98 -1.80
C PHE A 34 10.64 14.60 -3.19
N GLY A 35 10.14 13.83 -4.16
CA GLY A 35 9.97 14.27 -5.54
C GLY A 35 8.96 15.41 -5.68
N THR A 36 7.82 15.36 -4.98
CA THR A 36 6.84 16.45 -4.99
C THR A 36 7.23 17.60 -4.06
N GLY A 37 7.88 17.31 -2.93
CA GLY A 37 8.33 18.32 -1.97
C GLY A 37 9.50 19.18 -2.45
N LEU A 38 10.38 18.63 -3.29
CA LEU A 38 11.53 19.32 -3.88
C LEU A 38 11.36 19.61 -5.37
N ALA A 39 10.17 19.40 -5.93
CA ALA A 39 9.89 19.68 -7.33
C ALA A 39 10.10 21.17 -7.62
N ALA A 40 10.94 21.49 -8.60
CA ALA A 40 11.03 22.85 -9.15
C ALA A 40 9.81 23.21 -10.03
N SER A 41 8.97 22.21 -10.34
CA SER A 41 7.74 22.40 -11.11
C SER A 41 6.57 22.71 -10.17
N ASP A 42 6.02 23.92 -10.32
CA ASP A 42 4.82 24.35 -9.59
C ASP A 42 3.64 23.40 -9.81
N THR A 43 3.54 22.80 -11.00
CA THR A 43 2.48 21.82 -11.34
C THR A 43 2.55 20.57 -10.47
N LEU A 44 3.75 19.99 -10.30
CA LEU A 44 3.95 18.80 -9.47
C LEU A 44 3.70 19.08 -7.99
N HIS A 45 4.16 20.23 -7.50
CA HIS A 45 3.94 20.64 -6.11
C HIS A 45 2.44 20.91 -5.84
N SER A 46 1.77 21.62 -6.75
CA SER A 46 0.34 21.92 -6.65
C SER A 46 -0.51 20.65 -6.75
N ALA A 47 -0.18 19.71 -7.63
CA ALA A 47 -0.89 18.44 -7.74
C ALA A 47 -0.82 17.61 -6.44
N ALA A 48 0.33 17.61 -5.75
CA ALA A 48 0.46 16.97 -4.44
C ALA A 48 -0.39 17.68 -3.37
N HIS A 49 -0.44 19.01 -3.42
CA HIS A 49 -1.27 19.84 -2.56
C HIS A 49 -2.77 19.62 -2.81
N ASP A 50 -3.19 19.40 -4.05
CA ASP A 50 -4.59 19.12 -4.43
C ASP A 50 -5.01 17.69 -4.06
N SER A 51 -4.09 16.73 -4.17
CA SER A 51 -4.34 15.33 -3.77
C SER A 51 -4.81 15.24 -2.33
N ARG A 52 -4.24 16.04 -1.42
CA ARG A 52 -4.66 16.08 -0.01
C ARG A 52 -6.06 16.64 0.20
N HIS A 53 -6.51 17.56 -0.65
CA HIS A 53 -7.87 18.09 -0.62
C HIS A 53 -8.86 17.05 -1.18
N SER A 54 -8.45 16.31 -2.22
CA SER A 54 -9.20 15.17 -2.76
C SER A 54 -9.30 13.98 -1.80
N PHE A 55 -8.34 13.78 -0.90
CA PHE A 55 -8.46 12.76 0.15
C PHE A 55 -9.52 13.10 1.20
N ALA A 56 -9.86 14.38 1.36
CA ALA A 56 -10.93 14.86 2.23
C ALA A 56 -12.26 15.07 1.49
N PHE A 57 -12.31 14.82 0.16
CA PHE A 57 -13.57 14.74 -0.57
C PHE A 57 -14.41 13.60 0.03
N PRO A 58 -15.74 13.77 0.17
CA PRO A 58 -16.56 12.81 0.89
C PRO A 58 -16.42 11.41 0.28
N CYS A 59 -15.80 10.51 1.05
CA CYS A 59 -15.73 9.07 0.79
C CYS A 59 -16.75 8.29 1.65
N HIS A 60 -17.71 9.00 2.22
CA HIS A 60 -18.99 8.49 2.68
C HIS A 60 -20.11 9.31 2.02
#